data_AF-A0A4Q3UED7-F1
#
_entry.id   AF-A0A4Q3UED7-F1
#
_cell.length_a   1.000
_cell.length_b   1.000
_cell.length_c   1.000
_cell.angle_alpha   90.00
_cell.angle_beta   90.00
_cell.angle_gamma   90.00
#
_symmetry.space_group_name_H-M   'P 1'
#
loop_
_entity.id
_entity.type
_entity.pdbx_description
1 polymer ?
#
loop_
_entity_poly.entity_id
_entity_poly.type
_entity_poly.pdbx_seq_one_letter_code
_entity_poly.pdbx_strand_id
1 'polypeptide(L)'
;MTAEPDPAGASLILNTTSASLGGAELPVLWGRAEPGALAYDLAYGQGPTPFMKVASERGLATMDGLPMLVQQGALALEWWIGAIPPVEVMMEAAMAPPPEAA
;
A
#
# COMPACT_ATOMS: atom_id res chain seq x y z
N MET A 1 7.08 18.56 18.98
CA MET A 1 6.30 17.33 19.21
C MET A 1 5.37 17.18 18.03
N THR A 2 5.65 16.26 17.12
CA THR A 2 4.68 15.88 16.09
C THR A 2 3.62 15.05 16.79
N ALA A 3 2.37 15.54 16.81
CA ALA A 3 1.25 14.79 17.36
C ALA A 3 1.13 13.44 16.64
N GLU A 4 0.75 12.41 17.39
CA GLU A 4 0.41 11.10 16.82
C GLU A 4 -0.72 11.28 15.81
N PRO A 5 -0.66 10.64 14.61
CA PRO A 5 -1.71 10.74 13.62
C PRO A 5 -3.05 10.26 14.19
N ASP A 6 -4.05 11.14 14.21
CA ASP A 6 -5.42 10.83 14.66
C ASP A 6 -6.32 10.55 13.44
N PRO A 7 -6.80 9.30 13.24
CA PRO A 7 -7.66 8.94 12.12
C PRO A 7 -9.15 9.22 12.34
N ALA A 8 -9.54 9.89 13.44
CA ALA A 8 -10.95 10.20 13.73
C ALA A 8 -11.65 10.89 12.55
N GLY A 9 -12.79 10.36 12.11
CA GLY A 9 -13.55 10.86 10.96
C GLY A 9 -12.97 10.54 9.57
N ALA A 10 -11.84 9.83 9.47
CA ALA A 10 -11.25 9.45 8.19
C ALA A 10 -11.75 8.08 7.71
N SER A 11 -12.17 8.00 6.45
CA SER A 11 -12.49 6.75 5.77
C SER A 11 -11.27 6.06 5.13
N LEU A 12 -10.16 6.78 5.00
CA LEU A 12 -8.90 6.30 4.41
C LEU A 12 -7.73 6.80 5.24
N ILE A 13 -6.86 5.88 5.64
CA ILE A 13 -5.63 6.14 6.38
C ILE A 13 -4.48 5.68 5.49
N LEU A 14 -3.70 6.63 4.97
CA LEU A 14 -2.64 6.35 3.99
C LEU A 14 -1.25 6.51 4.64
N ASN A 15 -0.45 5.44 4.67
CA ASN A 15 0.96 5.52 5.01
C ASN A 15 1.80 5.82 3.77
N THR A 16 2.33 7.05 3.71
CA THR A 16 3.27 7.49 2.67
C THR A 16 4.70 7.63 3.16
N THR A 17 5.00 7.14 4.37
CA THR A 17 6.33 7.20 4.98
C THR A 17 7.15 5.96 4.64
N SER A 18 8.46 6.02 4.89
CA SER A 18 9.36 4.88 4.75
C SER A 18 9.38 3.93 5.95
N ALA A 19 8.54 4.15 6.97
CA ALA A 19 8.56 3.35 8.22
C ALA A 19 8.42 1.84 7.95
N SER A 20 7.53 1.46 7.04
CA SER A 20 7.28 0.06 6.66
C SER A 20 8.48 -0.62 6.03
N LEU A 21 9.39 0.11 5.36
CA LEU A 21 10.61 -0.45 4.78
C LEU A 21 11.62 -0.84 5.86
N GLY A 22 11.64 -0.09 6.98
CA GLY A 22 12.47 -0.39 8.15
C GLY A 22 11.81 -1.35 9.13
N GLY A 23 10.59 -1.82 8.85
CA GLY A 23 9.79 -2.61 9.79
C GLY A 23 9.36 -1.83 11.04
N ALA A 24 9.38 -0.50 10.99
CA ALA A 24 8.97 0.35 12.10
C ALA A 24 7.44 0.45 12.17
N GLU A 25 6.92 0.38 13.40
CA GLU A 25 5.51 0.64 13.67
C GLU A 25 5.25 2.16 13.73
N LEU A 26 4.13 2.60 13.17
CA LEU A 26 3.70 3.99 13.23
C LEU A 26 2.77 4.20 14.44
N PRO A 27 2.93 5.29 15.21
CA PRO A 27 2.12 5.58 16.38
C PRO A 27 0.77 6.19 15.98
N VAL A 28 0.01 5.51 15.12
CA VAL A 28 -1.34 5.94 14.71
C VAL A 28 -2.30 5.63 15.85
N LEU A 29 -3.20 6.56 16.16
CA LEU A 29 -4.25 6.39 17.17
C LEU A 29 -5.38 5.46 16.67
N TRP A 30 -5.05 4.20 16.36
CA TRP A 30 -5.96 3.24 15.73
C TRP A 30 -7.26 2.99 16.49
N GLY A 31 -7.32 3.31 17.79
CA GLY A 31 -8.57 3.21 18.58
C GLY A 31 -9.63 4.24 18.18
N ARG A 32 -9.26 5.23 17.37
CA ARG A 32 -10.12 6.31 16.88
C ARG A 32 -10.45 6.16 15.38
N ALA A 33 -10.00 5.08 14.75
CA ALA A 33 -10.31 4.82 13.34
C ALA A 33 -11.80 4.50 13.17
N GLU A 34 -12.42 5.04 12.13
CA GLU A 34 -13.81 4.75 11.83
C GLU A 34 -14.00 3.27 11.45
N PRO A 35 -15.07 2.61 11.90
CA PRO A 35 -15.43 1.28 11.42
C PRO A 35 -15.56 1.28 9.88
N GLY A 36 -14.87 0.36 9.21
CA GLY A 36 -14.88 0.26 7.76
C GLY A 36 -13.91 1.21 7.04
N ALA A 37 -13.09 1.97 7.76
CA ALA A 37 -11.98 2.70 7.14
C ALA A 37 -10.98 1.73 6.48
N LEU A 38 -10.35 2.19 5.39
CA LEU A 38 -9.27 1.49 4.71
C LEU A 38 -7.91 1.98 5.22
N ALA A 39 -7.05 1.07 5.62
CA ALA A 39 -5.63 1.34 5.87
C ALA A 39 -4.82 0.97 4.62
N TYR A 40 -4.24 1.97 3.95
CA TYR A 40 -3.48 1.80 2.72
C TYR A 40 -2.00 2.13 2.98
N ASP A 41 -1.11 1.15 2.81
CA ASP A 41 0.33 1.34 2.84
C ASP A 41 0.90 1.49 1.42
N LEU A 42 1.72 2.51 1.16
CA LEU A 42 2.42 2.63 -0.13
C LEU A 42 3.60 1.67 -0.27
N ALA A 43 4.06 1.08 0.84
CA ALA A 43 5.02 -0.01 0.77
C ALA A 43 4.38 -1.25 0.11
N TYR A 44 5.20 -1.99 -0.64
CA TYR A 44 4.83 -3.23 -1.32
C TYR A 44 5.95 -4.27 -1.13
N GLY A 45 5.62 -5.57 -1.17
CA GLY A 45 6.60 -6.63 -1.00
C GLY A 45 6.01 -7.94 -0.50
N GLN A 46 6.84 -8.76 0.15
CA GLN A 46 6.47 -10.09 0.64
C GLN A 46 5.62 -9.97 1.92
N GLY A 47 4.31 -9.92 1.74
CA GLY A 47 3.33 -9.98 2.82
C GLY A 47 3.05 -8.64 3.52
N PRO A 48 2.17 -8.65 4.55
CA PRO A 48 1.68 -7.43 5.18
C PRO A 48 2.77 -6.72 6.01
N THR A 49 2.82 -5.39 5.89
CA THR A 49 3.69 -4.52 6.68
C THR A 49 3.24 -4.42 8.14
N PRO A 50 4.08 -3.89 9.07
CA PRO A 50 3.63 -3.62 10.44
C PRO A 50 2.39 -2.71 10.51
N PHE A 51 2.32 -1.69 9.65
CA PHE A 51 1.15 -0.80 9.54
C PHE A 51 -0.12 -1.60 9.17
N MET A 52 -0.04 -2.47 8.17
CA MET A 52 -1.17 -3.31 7.76
C MET A 52 -1.56 -4.32 8.83
N LYS A 53 -0.58 -4.93 9.52
CA LYS A 53 -0.84 -5.90 10.60
C LYS A 53 -1.63 -5.25 11.73
N VAL A 54 -1.17 -4.11 12.24
CA VAL A 54 -1.86 -3.40 13.34
C VAL A 54 -3.26 -2.95 12.91
N ALA A 55 -3.42 -2.42 11.69
CA ALA A 55 -4.73 -2.05 11.17
C ALA A 55 -5.69 -3.26 11.06
N SER A 56 -5.21 -4.39 10.55
CA SER A 56 -5.98 -5.63 10.42
C SER A 56 -6.39 -6.20 11.77
N GLU A 57 -5.54 -6.10 12.80
CA GLU A 57 -5.88 -6.50 14.18
C GLU A 57 -7.01 -5.66 14.79
N ARG A 58 -7.24 -4.46 14.26
CA ARG A 58 -8.38 -3.59 14.62
C ARG A 58 -9.62 -3.81 13.75
N GLY A 59 -9.58 -4.79 12.84
CA GLY A 59 -10.69 -5.12 11.95
C GLY A 59 -10.84 -4.18 10.76
N LEU A 60 -9.81 -3.38 10.44
CA LEU A 60 -9.81 -2.53 9.26
C LEU A 60 -9.45 -3.33 8.01
N ALA A 61 -10.01 -2.93 6.87
CA ALA A 61 -9.53 -3.41 5.58
C ALA A 61 -8.12 -2.86 5.32
N THR A 62 -7.30 -3.61 4.59
CA THR A 62 -5.93 -3.19 4.25
C THR A 62 -5.64 -3.32 2.75
N MET A 63 -4.77 -2.46 2.24
CA MET A 63 -4.25 -2.49 0.87
C MET A 63 -2.76 -2.13 0.89
N ASP A 64 -1.95 -2.80 0.06
CA ASP A 64 -0.54 -2.50 -0.13
C ASP A 64 -0.30 -1.64 -1.39
N GLY A 65 0.94 -1.20 -1.58
CA GLY A 65 1.34 -0.31 -2.66
C GLY A 65 1.47 -0.97 -4.03
N LEU A 66 1.29 -2.30 -4.16
CA LEU A 66 1.57 -3.01 -5.40
C LEU A 66 0.64 -2.56 -6.55
N PRO A 67 -0.69 -2.40 -6.35
CA PRO A 67 -1.56 -1.84 -7.38
C PRO A 67 -1.14 -0.43 -7.81
N MET A 68 -0.71 0.43 -6.88
CA MET A 68 -0.19 1.76 -7.22
C MET A 68 1.04 1.65 -8.11
N LEU A 69 2.00 0.78 -7.76
CA LEU A 69 3.21 0.55 -8.55
C LEU A 69 2.87 0.10 -9.98
N VAL A 70 1.88 -0.77 -10.16
CA VAL A 70 1.53 -1.23 -11.50
C VAL A 70 0.78 -0.16 -12.28
N GLN A 71 -0.19 0.51 -11.66
CA GLN A 71 -0.99 1.54 -12.33
C GLN A 71 -0.14 2.72 -12.80
N GLN A 72 0.85 3.17 -12.00
CA GLN A 72 1.76 4.22 -12.46
C GLN A 72 2.61 3.76 -13.65
N GLY A 73 3.04 2.49 -13.67
CA GLY A 73 3.80 1.92 -14.77
C GLY A 73 2.97 1.80 -16.04
N ALA A 74 1.68 1.45 -15.90
CA ALA A 74 0.73 1.40 -17.01
C ALA A 74 0.51 2.80 -17.60
N LEU A 75 0.30 3.83 -16.77
CA LEU A 75 0.17 5.22 -17.24
C LEU A 75 1.41 5.70 -18.00
N ALA A 76 2.60 5.40 -17.49
CA ALA A 76 3.84 5.76 -18.18
C ALA A 76 4.00 5.01 -19.53
N LEU A 77 3.69 3.72 -19.55
CA LEU A 77 3.78 2.90 -20.75
C LEU A 77 2.76 3.36 -21.80
N GLU A 78 1.53 3.68 -21.41
CA GLU A 78 0.50 4.25 -22.29
C GLU A 78 1.01 5.50 -23.00
N TRP A 79 1.68 6.40 -22.28
CA TRP A 79 2.28 7.61 -22.85
C TRP A 79 3.37 7.30 -23.87
N TRP A 80 4.15 6.23 -23.66
CA TRP A 80 5.24 5.87 -24.57
C TRP A 80 4.76 5.17 -25.83
N ILE A 81 3.78 4.27 -25.72
CA ILE A 81 3.35 3.42 -26.85
C ILE A 81 2.08 3.92 -27.53
N GLY A 82 1.38 4.90 -26.93
CA GLY A 82 0.13 5.45 -27.45
C GLY A 82 -1.03 4.44 -27.47
N ALA A 83 -0.96 3.41 -26.62
CA ALA A 83 -1.93 2.33 -26.53
C ALA A 83 -2.12 1.90 -25.07
N ILE A 84 -3.34 1.50 -24.71
CA ILE A 84 -3.70 1.07 -23.35
C ILE A 84 -2.95 -0.22 -23.00
N PRO A 85 -2.08 -0.22 -21.98
CA PRO A 85 -1.36 -1.43 -21.57
C PRO A 85 -2.27 -2.46 -20.88
N PRO A 86 -1.94 -3.75 -20.94
CA PRO A 86 -2.68 -4.81 -20.26
C PRO A 86 -2.35 -4.82 -18.76
N VAL A 87 -3.10 -4.06 -17.96
CA VAL A 87 -2.85 -3.89 -16.51
C VAL A 87 -2.87 -5.23 -15.76
N GLU A 88 -3.77 -6.15 -16.11
CA GLU A 88 -3.86 -7.46 -15.48
C GLU A 88 -2.57 -8.27 -15.68
N VAL A 89 -2.00 -8.25 -16.88
CA VAL A 89 -0.71 -8.91 -17.19
C VAL A 89 0.43 -8.25 -16.42
N MET A 90 0.40 -6.92 -16.28
CA MET A 90 1.39 -6.19 -15.49
C MET A 90 1.30 -6.52 -14.00
N MET A 91 0.09 -6.69 -13.46
CA MET A 91 -0.14 -7.13 -12.09
C MET A 91 0.39 -8.55 -11.86
N GLU A 92 0.07 -9.49 -12.75
CA GLU A 92 0.57 -10.87 -12.67
C GLU A 92 2.10 -10.91 -12.70
N ALA A 93 2.73 -10.13 -13.59
CA ALA A 93 4.18 -10.02 -13.67
C ALA A 93 4.80 -9.42 -12.39
N ALA A 94 4.14 -8.46 -11.76
CA ALA A 94 4.64 -7.82 -10.53
C ALA A 94 4.49 -8.70 -9.28
N MET A 95 3.55 -9.65 -9.28
CA MET A 95 3.37 -10.63 -8.19
C MET A 95 4.29 -11.85 -8.33
N ALA A 96 4.81 -12.11 -9.53
CA ALA A 96 5.69 -13.24 -9.77
C ALA A 96 7.03 -13.07 -9.01
N PRO A 97 7.63 -14.16 -8.51
CA PRO A 97 8.99 -14.11 -8.01
C PRO A 97 9.92 -13.60 -9.11
N PRO A 98 10.98 -12.84 -8.76
CA PRO A 98 11.95 -12.42 -9.76
C PRO A 98 12.52 -13.67 -10.47
N PRO A 99 12.75 -13.63 -11.79
CA PRO A 99 13.37 -14.74 -12.49
C PRO A 99 14.70 -15.10 -11.82
N GLU A 100 15.01 -16.40 -11.76
CA GLU A 100 16.33 -16.86 -11.33
C GLU A 100 17.38 -16.13 -12.16
N ALA A 101 18.35 -15.51 -11.49
CA ALA A 101 19.44 -14.84 -12.17
C ALA A 101 20.16 -15.85 -13.07
N ALA A 102 20.20 -15.57 -14.38
CA ALA A 102 20.95 -16.35 -15.36
C ALA A 102 22.46 -16.30 -15.11
#